data_AF-A0A183N384-F1
#
_entry.id   AF-A0A183N384-F1
#
_cell.length_a   1.000
_cell.length_b   1.000
_cell.length_c   1.000
_cell.angle_alpha   90.00
_cell.angle_beta   90.00
_cell.angle_gamma   90.00
#
_symmetry.space_group_name_H-M   'P 1'
#
loop_
_entity.id
_entity.type
_entity.pdbx_description
1 polymer ?
#
loop_
_entity_poly.entity_id
_entity_poly.type
_entity_poly.pdbx_seq_one_letter_code
_entity_poly.pdbx_strand_id
1 'polypeptide(L)'
;MYNSTFCLVPRGRRLGSYRFLEVLQSGCIPVMLSNDLELPFSEVIDWNRAVIWADERLPLLLPLNLRRITSHQIIQYRQQVMFLWHTYLSSIESIVLTTLEIIRDRVSLRRRSYEIWNTLPGGLIVSHVDSMDSCDVAVQRYPMHCQSEIKSGFTMLIPIRAELCAVYLERLKSLGKILFHSEFLRKIILIWQCKNFPPNNNEVKSYAPVPVEIVLPDERFTLRYSSNSISPSVRFQPFHEIPTLAVFAYSLNLNITVEQLNFAYLTWQEFPNRLVGFQARSHYWNTTDNLWKYDDNPSVKHFSIVLLNGAFYHRYYHHLYQTLLDRKLHEIVNVFNNCEDILFNCLISHVTSLPPIKLFSTSHIEQKRLSTNEILNLTELNTYREQRSLCIQAFSQHFIKVPYTGKHSNHNINSQYISGRDTPELYLPLYENSYR
;
A
#
# COMPACT_ATOMS: atom_id res chain seq x y z
N MET A 1 12.81 -19.07 22.51
CA MET A 1 11.46 -18.78 21.99
C MET A 1 11.43 -18.71 20.46
N TYR A 2 12.42 -18.10 19.80
CA TYR A 2 12.40 -17.86 18.35
C TYR A 2 12.15 -19.09 17.42
N ASN A 3 12.51 -20.30 17.83
CA ASN A 3 12.25 -21.54 17.06
C ASN A 3 10.97 -22.29 17.50
N SER A 4 10.21 -21.74 18.44
CA SER A 4 8.99 -22.38 18.97
C SER A 4 7.75 -21.90 18.23
N THR A 5 6.83 -22.81 17.93
CA THR A 5 5.53 -22.46 17.35
C THR A 5 4.59 -21.87 18.40
N PHE A 6 4.51 -22.52 19.57
CA PHE A 6 3.67 -22.16 20.70
C PHE A 6 4.55 -21.85 21.91
N CYS A 7 4.24 -20.76 22.62
CA CYS A 7 4.98 -20.34 23.81
C CYS A 7 4.04 -20.18 24.98
N LEU A 8 4.33 -20.90 26.07
CA LEU A 8 3.50 -20.88 27.26
C LEU A 8 3.68 -19.57 28.01
N VAL A 9 2.56 -18.95 28.36
CA VAL A 9 2.50 -17.75 29.19
C VAL A 9 1.73 -18.10 30.47
N PRO A 10 2.37 -18.79 31.44
CA PRO A 10 1.75 -19.09 32.72
C PRO A 10 1.63 -17.84 33.58
N ARG A 11 0.67 -17.88 34.51
CA ARG A 11 0.46 -16.86 35.53
C ARG A 11 1.78 -16.49 36.21
N GLY A 12 2.11 -15.21 36.17
CA GLY A 12 3.26 -14.66 36.87
C GLY A 12 2.95 -14.38 38.35
N ARG A 13 4.00 -14.26 39.17
CA ARG A 13 3.86 -13.81 40.57
C ARG A 13 3.44 -12.34 40.69
N ARG A 14 3.62 -11.55 39.62
CA ARG A 14 3.25 -10.13 39.51
C ARG A 14 2.46 -9.91 38.22
N LEU A 15 1.61 -8.89 38.21
CA LEU A 15 0.79 -8.51 37.04
C LEU A 15 1.64 -8.05 35.84
N GLY A 16 2.82 -7.47 36.07
CA GLY A 16 3.73 -6.98 35.02
C GLY A 16 4.79 -7.98 34.57
N SER A 17 4.41 -9.19 34.13
CA SER A 17 5.39 -10.13 33.57
C SER A 17 5.77 -9.73 32.13
N TYR A 18 7.06 -9.52 31.87
CA TYR A 18 7.59 -9.27 30.51
C TYR A 18 7.39 -10.44 29.55
N ARG A 19 7.07 -11.63 30.06
CA ARG A 19 6.95 -12.87 29.29
C ARG A 19 5.97 -12.75 28.13
N PHE A 20 4.82 -12.11 28.35
CA PHE A 20 3.84 -11.95 27.28
C PHE A 20 4.40 -11.12 26.12
N LEU A 21 5.07 -10.00 26.43
CA LEU A 21 5.70 -9.13 25.43
C LEU A 21 6.88 -9.82 24.72
N GLU A 22 7.70 -10.58 25.44
CA GLU A 22 8.80 -11.38 24.86
C GLU A 22 8.28 -12.44 23.87
N VAL A 23 7.15 -13.08 24.21
CA VAL A 23 6.51 -14.06 23.33
C VAL A 23 6.02 -13.39 22.04
N LEU A 24 5.34 -12.24 22.16
CA LEU A 24 4.89 -11.46 20.99
C LEU A 24 6.07 -10.99 20.13
N GLN A 25 7.12 -10.46 20.75
CA GLN A 25 8.36 -10.03 20.08
C GLN A 25 9.01 -11.17 19.30
N SER A 26 8.97 -12.39 19.83
CA SER A 26 9.55 -13.57 19.18
C SER A 26 8.69 -14.12 18.02
N GLY A 27 7.48 -13.59 17.82
CA GLY A 27 6.52 -14.10 16.83
C GLY A 27 5.96 -15.48 17.15
N CYS A 28 6.16 -15.96 18.37
CA CYS A 28 5.65 -17.23 18.85
C CYS A 28 4.18 -17.10 19.26
N ILE A 29 3.34 -18.11 19.02
CA ILE A 29 1.92 -18.03 19.38
C ILE A 29 1.78 -18.14 20.91
N PRO A 30 1.29 -17.11 21.60
CA PRO A 30 1.10 -17.15 23.05
C PRO A 30 -0.02 -18.12 23.42
N VAL A 31 0.30 -19.05 24.32
CA VAL A 31 -0.65 -19.94 24.97
C VAL A 31 -0.83 -19.46 26.39
N MET A 32 -1.94 -18.77 26.64
CA MET A 32 -2.24 -18.18 27.93
C MET A 32 -2.73 -19.24 28.91
N LEU A 33 -2.02 -19.39 30.02
CA LEU A 33 -2.36 -20.26 31.15
C LEU A 33 -2.61 -19.37 32.37
N SER A 34 -3.61 -18.50 32.25
CA SER A 34 -4.05 -17.57 33.30
C SER A 34 -5.47 -17.12 32.99
N ASN A 35 -6.44 -17.58 33.77
CA ASN A 35 -7.86 -17.35 33.49
C ASN A 35 -8.30 -15.89 33.76
N ASP A 36 -7.60 -15.18 34.65
CA ASP A 36 -8.02 -13.85 35.14
C ASP A 36 -7.17 -12.69 34.59
N LEU A 37 -6.30 -12.92 33.61
CA LEU A 37 -5.40 -11.88 33.11
C LEU A 37 -6.06 -11.08 31.99
N GLU A 38 -6.31 -9.80 32.24
CA GLU A 38 -6.67 -8.85 31.18
C GLU A 38 -5.41 -8.43 30.40
N LEU A 39 -5.45 -8.61 29.08
CA LEU A 39 -4.33 -8.29 28.20
C LEU A 39 -4.32 -6.79 27.85
N PRO A 40 -3.16 -6.23 27.47
CA PRO A 40 -3.07 -4.82 27.08
C PRO A 40 -4.09 -4.47 25.98
N PHE A 41 -4.76 -3.32 26.12
CA PHE A 41 -5.69 -2.81 25.12
C PHE A 41 -6.84 -3.76 24.74
N SER A 42 -7.26 -4.65 25.64
CA SER A 42 -8.34 -5.65 25.39
C SER A 42 -9.67 -5.04 24.94
N GLU A 43 -9.89 -3.74 25.14
CA GLU A 43 -11.06 -3.04 24.64
C GLU A 43 -11.09 -2.87 23.11
N VAL A 44 -9.92 -2.78 22.46
CA VAL A 44 -9.81 -2.53 21.01
C VAL A 44 -9.07 -3.66 20.28
N ILE A 45 -8.25 -4.45 20.98
CA ILE A 45 -7.51 -5.58 20.40
C ILE A 45 -8.27 -6.89 20.64
N ASP A 46 -8.48 -7.64 19.55
CA ASP A 46 -9.03 -8.98 19.53
C ASP A 46 -7.96 -10.03 19.81
N TRP A 47 -7.69 -10.25 21.08
CA TRP A 47 -6.72 -11.23 21.49
C TRP A 47 -7.09 -12.66 21.04
N ASN A 48 -8.36 -12.96 20.77
CA ASN A 48 -8.76 -14.27 20.23
C ASN A 48 -8.18 -14.57 18.85
N ARG A 49 -7.73 -13.55 18.10
CA ARG A 49 -7.06 -13.71 16.80
C ARG A 49 -5.56 -13.97 16.91
N ALA A 50 -4.96 -13.75 18.08
CA ALA A 50 -3.52 -13.82 18.30
C ALA A 50 -3.11 -14.82 19.39
N VAL A 51 -4.02 -15.16 20.29
CA VAL A 51 -3.76 -15.89 21.53
C VAL A 51 -4.59 -17.17 21.59
N ILE A 52 -3.96 -18.24 22.08
CA ILE A 52 -4.64 -19.47 22.44
C ILE A 52 -4.89 -19.47 23.94
N TRP A 53 -6.15 -19.44 24.33
CA TRP A 53 -6.55 -19.55 25.72
C TRP A 53 -6.56 -21.00 26.17
N ALA A 54 -5.88 -21.30 27.28
CA ALA A 54 -5.85 -22.61 27.89
C ALA A 54 -6.17 -22.53 29.38
N ASP A 55 -7.02 -23.43 29.85
CA ASP A 55 -7.39 -23.48 31.27
C ASP A 55 -6.19 -23.90 32.11
N GLU A 56 -5.78 -23.03 33.04
CA GLU A 56 -4.68 -23.28 33.98
C GLU A 56 -4.89 -24.55 34.81
N ARG A 57 -6.16 -24.98 35.00
CA ARG A 57 -6.54 -26.18 35.75
C ARG A 57 -6.32 -27.48 34.99
N LEU A 58 -6.17 -27.43 33.65
CA LEU A 58 -6.11 -28.60 32.78
C LEU A 58 -4.86 -28.64 31.89
N PRO A 59 -3.63 -28.48 32.44
CA PRO A 59 -2.41 -28.37 31.64
C PRO A 59 -2.09 -29.64 30.85
N LEU A 60 -2.53 -30.81 31.33
CA LEU A 60 -2.30 -32.11 30.68
C LEU A 60 -3.05 -32.25 29.35
N LEU A 61 -4.14 -31.50 29.13
CA LEU A 61 -4.89 -31.52 27.87
C LEU A 61 -4.26 -30.62 26.80
N LEU A 62 -3.33 -29.75 27.19
CA LEU A 62 -2.76 -28.75 26.30
C LEU A 62 -2.09 -29.35 25.06
N PRO A 63 -1.26 -30.41 25.14
CA PRO A 63 -0.64 -31.00 23.95
C PRO A 63 -1.67 -31.53 22.94
N LEU A 64 -2.81 -32.05 23.41
CA LEU A 64 -3.88 -32.55 22.55
C LEU A 64 -4.58 -31.41 21.82
N ASN A 65 -4.86 -30.30 22.52
CA ASN A 65 -5.51 -29.14 21.94
C ASN A 65 -4.62 -28.43 20.91
N LEU A 66 -3.33 -28.24 21.24
CA LEU A 66 -2.39 -27.58 20.34
C LEU A 66 -2.14 -28.38 19.05
N ARG A 67 -2.15 -29.72 19.12
CA ARG A 67 -2.01 -30.59 17.93
C ARG A 67 -3.20 -30.53 16.97
N ARG A 68 -4.37 -30.07 17.42
CA ARG A 68 -5.57 -29.90 16.56
C ARG A 68 -5.51 -28.64 15.70
N ILE A 69 -4.61 -27.72 16.01
CA ILE A 69 -4.48 -26.46 15.28
C ILE A 69 -3.78 -26.71 13.95
N THR A 70 -4.45 -26.34 12.86
CA THR A 70 -3.94 -26.55 11.51
C THR A 70 -2.78 -25.61 11.18
N SER A 71 -1.94 -25.98 10.22
CA SER A 71 -0.83 -25.14 9.74
C SER A 71 -1.29 -23.77 9.24
N HIS A 72 -2.45 -23.69 8.59
CA HIS A 72 -3.02 -22.42 8.13
C HIS A 72 -3.39 -21.50 9.30
N GLN A 73 -4.03 -22.03 10.35
CA GLN A 73 -4.34 -21.27 11.56
C GLN A 73 -3.06 -20.81 12.27
N ILE A 74 -2.03 -21.65 12.34
CA ILE A 74 -0.73 -21.28 12.92
C ILE A 74 -0.15 -20.06 12.19
N ILE A 75 -0.18 -20.03 10.86
CA ILE A 75 0.30 -18.89 10.08
C ILE A 75 -0.52 -17.63 10.39
N GLN A 76 -1.85 -17.74 10.44
CA GLN A 76 -2.74 -16.63 10.77
C GLN A 76 -2.47 -16.06 12.16
N TYR A 77 -2.33 -16.92 13.18
CA TYR A 77 -2.00 -16.49 14.54
C TYR A 77 -0.64 -15.77 14.57
N ARG A 78 0.39 -16.32 13.92
CA ARG A 78 1.71 -15.68 13.87
C ARG A 78 1.69 -14.33 13.15
N GLN A 79 0.94 -14.22 12.05
CA GLN A 79 0.75 -12.95 11.36
C GLN A 79 0.09 -11.91 12.26
N GLN A 80 -0.97 -12.30 12.98
CA GLN A 80 -1.65 -11.41 13.92
C GLN A 80 -0.74 -11.00 15.07
N VAL A 81 0.00 -11.93 15.66
CA VAL A 81 0.97 -11.65 16.75
C VAL A 81 2.00 -10.62 16.28
N MET A 82 2.60 -10.82 15.12
CA MET A 82 3.60 -9.89 14.58
C MET A 82 3.00 -8.53 14.27
N PHE A 83 1.79 -8.48 13.71
CA PHE A 83 1.07 -7.22 13.49
C PHE A 83 0.86 -6.46 14.81
N LEU A 84 0.26 -7.10 15.81
CA LEU A 84 -0.05 -6.46 17.10
C LEU A 84 1.24 -6.00 17.82
N TRP A 85 2.30 -6.81 17.77
CA TRP A 85 3.60 -6.44 18.30
C TRP A 85 4.16 -5.20 17.61
N HIS A 86 4.31 -5.25 16.28
CA HIS A 86 4.96 -4.17 15.54
C HIS A 86 4.19 -2.85 15.62
N THR A 87 2.86 -2.92 15.54
CA THR A 87 2.02 -1.72 15.52
C THR A 87 1.85 -1.10 16.90
N TYR A 88 1.58 -1.89 17.95
CA TYR A 88 1.10 -1.33 19.24
C TYR A 88 2.06 -1.53 20.42
N LEU A 89 2.95 -2.52 20.37
CA LEU A 89 3.70 -2.97 21.55
C LEU A 89 5.23 -2.96 21.37
N SER A 90 5.73 -2.59 20.19
CA SER A 90 7.13 -2.69 19.79
C SER A 90 8.07 -1.74 20.53
N SER A 91 7.55 -0.61 21.03
CA SER A 91 8.29 0.40 21.77
C SER A 91 7.38 1.10 22.78
N ILE A 92 7.99 1.83 23.73
CA ILE A 92 7.25 2.67 24.68
C ILE A 92 6.45 3.74 23.91
N GLU A 93 7.02 4.29 22.84
CA GLU A 93 6.33 5.26 21.99
C GLU A 93 5.05 4.68 21.38
N SER A 94 5.12 3.48 20.78
CA SER A 94 3.94 2.81 20.22
C SER A 94 2.87 2.56 21.28
N ILE A 95 3.27 2.14 22.49
CA ILE A 95 2.36 1.91 23.62
C ILE A 95 1.70 3.22 24.04
N VAL A 96 2.47 4.30 24.20
CA VAL A 96 1.95 5.62 24.60
C VAL A 96 1.00 6.17 23.52
N LEU A 97 1.37 6.14 22.25
CA LEU A 97 0.49 6.58 21.16
C LEU A 97 -0.79 5.75 21.11
N THR A 98 -0.71 4.44 21.30
CA THR A 98 -1.89 3.56 21.38
C THR A 98 -2.80 3.95 22.55
N THR A 99 -2.24 4.17 23.74
CA THR A 99 -3.04 4.64 24.89
C THR A 99 -3.71 5.98 24.61
N LEU A 100 -3.00 6.93 24.00
CA LEU A 100 -3.53 8.26 23.70
C LEU A 100 -4.67 8.19 22.68
N GLU A 101 -4.51 7.40 21.62
CA GLU A 101 -5.53 7.22 20.59
C GLU A 101 -6.78 6.52 21.13
N ILE A 102 -6.62 5.52 22.02
CA ILE A 102 -7.73 4.89 22.73
C ILE A 102 -8.46 5.88 23.64
N ILE A 103 -7.74 6.67 24.43
CA ILE A 103 -8.32 7.70 25.29
C ILE A 103 -9.05 8.74 24.43
N ARG A 104 -8.47 9.13 23.30
CA ARG A 104 -9.08 10.06 22.36
C ARG A 104 -10.37 9.52 21.77
N ASP A 105 -10.43 8.26 21.36
CA ASP A 105 -11.66 7.61 20.87
C ASP A 105 -12.77 7.63 21.93
N ARG A 106 -12.41 7.46 23.21
CA ARG A 106 -13.36 7.54 24.34
C ARG A 106 -13.87 8.96 24.57
N VAL A 107 -12.96 9.95 24.61
CA VAL A 107 -13.32 11.35 24.91
C VAL A 107 -14.09 12.01 23.76
N SER A 108 -13.72 11.70 22.52
CA SER A 108 -14.40 12.25 21.33
C SER A 108 -15.76 11.61 21.05
N LEU A 109 -16.12 10.53 21.75
CA LEU A 109 -17.27 9.66 21.45
C LEU A 109 -17.28 9.15 20.00
N ARG A 110 -16.11 9.18 19.33
CA ARG A 110 -15.90 8.76 17.95
C ARG A 110 -14.99 7.54 17.94
N ARG A 111 -15.55 6.41 18.33
CA ARG A 111 -14.80 5.14 18.39
C ARG A 111 -14.59 4.57 16.99
N ARG A 112 -13.33 4.30 16.62
CA ARG A 112 -13.00 3.57 15.39
C ARG A 112 -13.57 2.14 15.43
N SER A 113 -13.87 1.60 14.25
CA SER A 113 -14.30 0.20 14.14
C SER A 113 -13.22 -0.76 14.66
N TYR A 114 -13.66 -1.92 15.14
CA TYR A 114 -12.78 -2.92 15.72
C TYR A 114 -11.84 -3.52 14.67
N GLU A 115 -12.26 -3.53 13.41
CA GLU A 115 -11.47 -3.97 12.27
C GLU A 115 -10.24 -3.10 12.04
N ILE A 116 -10.36 -1.78 12.22
CA ILE A 116 -9.24 -0.84 12.07
C ILE A 116 -8.12 -1.17 13.07
N TRP A 117 -8.47 -1.54 14.31
CA TRP A 117 -7.48 -1.93 15.32
C TRP A 117 -6.86 -3.31 15.07
N ASN A 118 -7.59 -4.21 14.42
CA ASN A 118 -7.23 -5.63 14.32
C ASN A 118 -6.78 -6.08 12.93
N THR A 119 -6.69 -5.17 11.97
CA THR A 119 -6.23 -5.45 10.61
C THR A 119 -5.24 -4.38 10.16
N LEU A 120 -4.32 -4.75 9.27
CA LEU A 120 -3.41 -3.77 8.65
C LEU A 120 -4.24 -2.72 7.90
N PRO A 121 -3.91 -1.42 8.05
CA PRO A 121 -2.65 -0.89 8.59
C PRO A 121 -2.59 -0.66 10.11
N GLY A 122 -3.72 -0.81 10.82
CA GLY A 122 -3.82 -0.59 12.26
C GLY A 122 -4.31 0.81 12.65
N GLY A 123 -4.79 0.92 13.88
CA GLY A 123 -5.43 2.13 14.41
C GLY A 123 -4.52 3.34 14.48
N LEU A 124 -3.21 3.17 14.67
CA LEU A 124 -2.27 4.29 14.76
C LEU A 124 -2.04 5.01 13.42
N ILE A 125 -2.23 4.32 12.29
CA ILE A 125 -2.04 4.89 10.96
C ILE A 125 -3.35 5.54 10.47
N VAL A 126 -4.50 5.08 10.96
CA VAL A 126 -5.81 5.59 10.53
C VAL A 126 -6.18 6.86 11.30
N SER A 127 -6.36 7.96 10.56
CA SER A 127 -6.78 9.26 11.12
C SER A 127 -8.24 9.22 11.57
N HIS A 128 -8.49 9.59 12.82
CA HIS A 128 -9.83 9.75 13.40
C HIS A 128 -10.59 10.97 12.86
N VAL A 129 -9.90 11.91 12.17
CA VAL A 129 -10.54 13.12 11.60
C VAL A 129 -11.28 12.79 10.32
N ASP A 130 -10.73 11.86 9.54
CA ASP A 130 -11.14 11.64 8.15
C ASP A 130 -11.99 10.40 7.95
N SER A 131 -11.79 9.36 8.78
CA SER A 131 -12.61 8.16 8.70
C SER A 131 -12.75 7.46 10.06
N MET A 132 -13.98 7.07 10.36
CA MET A 132 -14.33 6.23 11.51
C MET A 132 -14.78 4.83 11.10
N ASP A 133 -15.15 4.66 9.82
CA ASP A 133 -15.64 3.41 9.26
C ASP A 133 -14.52 2.68 8.54
N SER A 134 -14.43 1.37 8.79
CA SER A 134 -13.58 0.45 8.04
C SER A 134 -13.80 0.49 6.52
N CYS A 135 -14.99 0.86 6.03
CA CYS A 135 -15.25 0.92 4.58
C CYS A 135 -14.51 2.07 3.88
N ASP A 136 -14.23 3.15 4.61
CA ASP A 136 -13.59 4.36 4.08
C ASP A 136 -12.06 4.29 4.04
N VAL A 137 -11.47 3.24 4.63
CA VAL A 137 -10.02 3.06 4.75
C VAL A 137 -9.54 1.78 4.09
N ALA A 138 -8.28 1.79 3.67
CA ALA A 138 -7.65 0.66 2.98
C ALA A 138 -7.26 -0.48 3.95
N VAL A 139 -8.22 -1.29 4.40
CA VAL A 139 -7.98 -2.43 5.29
C VAL A 139 -7.72 -3.74 4.53
N GLN A 140 -6.93 -4.64 5.10
CA GLN A 140 -6.64 -5.95 4.48
C GLN A 140 -7.86 -6.88 4.46
N ARG A 141 -8.75 -6.78 5.44
CA ARG A 141 -9.97 -7.60 5.53
C ARG A 141 -11.17 -6.70 5.73
N TYR A 142 -11.87 -6.39 4.64
CA TYR A 142 -13.10 -5.61 4.71
C TYR A 142 -14.25 -6.42 5.31
N PRO A 143 -15.08 -5.79 6.15
CA PRO A 143 -16.39 -6.32 6.49
C PRO A 143 -17.27 -6.55 5.26
N MET A 144 -18.17 -7.53 5.34
CA MET A 144 -19.10 -7.85 4.25
C MET A 144 -20.01 -6.67 3.86
N HIS A 145 -20.34 -5.78 4.80
CA HIS A 145 -21.19 -4.62 4.52
C HIS A 145 -20.51 -3.58 3.62
N CYS A 146 -19.18 -3.50 3.60
CA CYS A 146 -18.43 -2.58 2.73
C CYS A 146 -18.48 -2.96 1.24
N GLN A 147 -18.95 -4.17 0.91
CA GLN A 147 -18.88 -4.68 -0.46
C GLN A 147 -19.69 -3.85 -1.46
N SER A 148 -20.80 -3.24 -1.04
CA SER A 148 -21.60 -2.35 -1.89
C SER A 148 -20.82 -1.08 -2.28
N GLU A 149 -20.02 -0.54 -1.37
CA GLU A 149 -19.22 0.66 -1.62
C GLU A 149 -18.03 0.37 -2.51
N ILE A 150 -17.34 -0.76 -2.29
CA ILE A 150 -16.26 -1.23 -3.16
C ILE A 150 -16.75 -1.43 -4.60
N LYS A 151 -18.00 -1.91 -4.76
CA LYS A 151 -18.65 -2.15 -6.06
C LYS A 151 -19.32 -0.92 -6.69
N SER A 152 -19.20 0.27 -6.07
CA SER A 152 -19.87 1.49 -6.53
C SER A 152 -19.32 2.05 -7.86
N GLY A 153 -18.16 1.58 -8.31
CA GLY A 153 -17.43 2.06 -9.48
C GLY A 153 -16.12 2.74 -9.11
N PHE A 154 -15.56 3.52 -10.05
CA PHE A 154 -14.31 4.23 -9.85
C PHE A 154 -14.32 5.65 -10.43
N THR A 155 -13.41 6.47 -9.91
CA THR A 155 -13.11 7.81 -10.41
C THR A 155 -11.81 7.76 -11.18
N MET A 156 -11.81 8.24 -12.42
CA MET A 156 -10.61 8.30 -13.25
C MET A 156 -9.90 9.63 -13.05
N LEU A 157 -8.59 9.56 -12.78
CA LEU A 157 -7.75 10.71 -12.48
C LEU A 157 -6.65 10.82 -13.53
N ILE A 158 -6.73 11.88 -14.35
CA ILE A 158 -5.90 12.07 -15.54
C ILE A 158 -5.06 13.36 -15.37
N PRO A 159 -3.77 13.26 -15.01
CA PRO A 159 -2.88 14.41 -15.00
C PRO A 159 -2.44 14.79 -16.41
N ILE A 160 -2.68 16.05 -16.80
CA ILE A 160 -2.18 16.64 -18.05
C ILE A 160 -0.89 17.41 -17.73
N ARG A 161 0.24 16.71 -17.92
CA ARG A 161 1.59 17.26 -17.73
C ARG A 161 2.10 17.94 -19.00
N ALA A 162 3.24 18.62 -18.88
CA ALA A 162 3.92 19.34 -19.97
C ALA A 162 3.95 18.56 -21.31
N GLU A 163 4.29 17.27 -21.26
CA GLU A 163 4.37 16.36 -22.41
C GLU A 163 3.03 16.16 -23.13
N LEU A 164 1.92 16.26 -22.41
CA LEU A 164 0.56 16.04 -22.92
C LEU A 164 -0.15 17.34 -23.30
N CYS A 165 0.35 18.52 -22.88
CA CYS A 165 -0.33 19.80 -23.08
C CYS A 165 -0.65 20.14 -24.54
N ALA A 166 0.14 19.65 -25.50
CA ALA A 166 -0.10 19.87 -26.93
C ALA A 166 -1.04 18.83 -27.56
N VAL A 167 -1.10 17.61 -27.02
CA VAL A 167 -1.75 16.45 -27.67
C VAL A 167 -2.95 15.93 -26.88
N TYR A 168 -3.24 16.49 -25.69
CA TYR A 168 -4.28 15.99 -24.80
C TYR A 168 -5.66 15.93 -25.46
N LEU A 169 -6.03 16.92 -26.28
CA LEU A 169 -7.36 17.01 -26.89
C LEU A 169 -7.58 15.87 -27.90
N GLU A 170 -6.59 15.59 -28.75
CA GLU A 170 -6.65 14.48 -29.71
C GLU A 170 -6.71 13.12 -29.00
N ARG A 171 -5.95 12.97 -27.91
CA ARG A 171 -5.95 11.76 -27.09
C ARG A 171 -7.28 11.58 -26.34
N LEU A 172 -7.83 12.64 -25.75
CA LEU A 172 -9.15 12.59 -25.10
C LEU A 172 -10.25 12.25 -26.10
N LYS A 173 -10.20 12.80 -27.32
CA LYS A 173 -11.19 12.49 -28.35
C LYS A 173 -11.10 11.06 -28.87
N SER A 174 -9.89 10.52 -29.04
CA SER A 174 -9.68 9.15 -29.52
C SER A 174 -9.99 8.11 -28.45
N LEU A 175 -9.47 8.30 -27.23
CA LEU A 175 -9.66 7.37 -26.11
C LEU A 175 -11.05 7.53 -25.49
N GLY A 176 -11.57 8.75 -25.36
CA GLY A 176 -12.85 9.01 -24.69
C GLY A 176 -14.05 8.36 -25.37
N LYS A 177 -14.04 8.28 -26.70
CA LYS A 177 -15.08 7.56 -27.48
C LYS A 177 -15.25 6.10 -27.10
N ILE A 178 -14.22 5.47 -26.54
CA ILE A 178 -14.20 4.04 -26.24
C ILE A 178 -14.06 3.88 -24.73
N LEU A 179 -12.93 4.32 -24.16
CA LEU A 179 -12.53 4.11 -22.77
C LEU A 179 -13.53 4.70 -21.75
N PHE A 180 -14.07 5.90 -22.01
CA PHE A 180 -14.97 6.57 -21.04
C PHE A 180 -16.38 5.98 -21.01
N HIS A 181 -16.67 4.97 -21.84
CA HIS A 181 -17.93 4.24 -21.84
C HIS A 181 -17.90 2.98 -20.97
N SER A 182 -16.87 2.80 -20.14
CA SER A 182 -16.83 1.75 -19.12
C SER A 182 -18.05 1.83 -18.19
N GLU A 183 -18.68 0.68 -17.93
CA GLU A 183 -19.85 0.55 -17.05
C GLU A 183 -19.59 0.95 -15.58
N PHE A 184 -18.33 0.91 -15.16
CA PHE A 184 -17.91 1.18 -13.78
C PHE A 184 -17.38 2.60 -13.57
N LEU A 185 -17.18 3.37 -14.64
CA LEU A 185 -16.71 4.75 -14.52
C LEU A 185 -17.83 5.64 -13.93
N ARG A 186 -17.48 6.48 -12.95
CA ARG A 186 -18.44 7.36 -12.27
C ARG A 186 -18.12 8.84 -12.40
N LYS A 187 -16.85 9.22 -12.39
CA LYS A 187 -16.38 10.60 -12.50
C LYS A 187 -15.00 10.63 -13.16
N ILE A 188 -14.71 11.69 -13.90
CA ILE A 188 -13.36 11.97 -14.42
C ILE A 188 -12.88 13.27 -13.80
N ILE A 189 -11.65 13.24 -13.26
CA ILE A 189 -10.95 14.42 -12.76
C ILE A 189 -9.73 14.64 -13.64
N LEU A 190 -9.72 15.75 -14.38
CA LEU A 190 -8.58 16.21 -15.15
C LEU A 190 -7.74 17.15 -14.29
N ILE A 191 -6.49 16.78 -14.04
CA ILE A 191 -5.57 17.61 -13.27
C ILE A 191 -4.70 18.40 -14.24
N TRP A 192 -4.95 19.70 -14.32
CA TRP A 192 -4.34 20.56 -15.31
C TRP A 192 -3.00 21.12 -14.82
N GLN A 193 -1.89 20.59 -15.31
CA GLN A 193 -0.53 21.01 -14.91
C GLN A 193 0.21 21.74 -16.03
N CYS A 194 -0.52 22.22 -17.04
CA CYS A 194 0.05 22.97 -18.14
C CYS A 194 0.16 24.46 -17.83
N LYS A 195 1.09 25.15 -18.49
CA LYS A 195 1.28 26.60 -18.36
C LYS A 195 0.20 27.41 -19.08
N ASN A 196 -0.47 26.82 -20.08
CA ASN A 196 -1.59 27.44 -20.79
C ASN A 196 -2.89 27.30 -20.00
N PHE A 197 -3.91 28.05 -20.41
CA PHE A 197 -5.24 27.98 -19.79
C PHE A 197 -5.87 26.59 -19.99
N PRO A 198 -6.59 26.07 -18.97
CA PRO A 198 -7.33 24.82 -19.10
C PRO A 198 -8.41 24.93 -20.19
N PRO A 199 -8.79 23.80 -20.82
CA PRO A 199 -9.89 23.77 -21.77
C PRO A 199 -11.21 24.14 -21.09
N ASN A 200 -12.19 24.54 -21.89
CA ASN A 200 -13.53 24.79 -21.38
C ASN A 200 -14.17 23.48 -20.90
N ASN A 201 -14.78 23.48 -19.72
CA ASN A 201 -15.48 22.32 -19.15
C ASN A 201 -16.49 21.71 -20.14
N ASN A 202 -17.17 22.52 -20.94
CA ASN A 202 -18.16 22.03 -21.90
C ASN A 202 -17.54 21.22 -23.06
N GLU A 203 -16.32 21.55 -23.47
CA GLU A 203 -15.61 20.84 -24.54
C GLU A 203 -15.26 19.42 -24.09
N VAL A 204 -14.71 19.29 -22.87
CA VAL A 204 -14.32 17.99 -22.33
C VAL A 204 -15.54 17.12 -21.98
N LYS A 205 -16.62 17.73 -21.45
CA LYS A 205 -17.88 17.03 -21.15
C LYS A 205 -18.49 16.36 -22.38
N SER A 206 -18.21 16.85 -23.59
CA SER A 206 -18.72 16.23 -24.83
C SER A 206 -18.10 14.85 -25.12
N TYR A 207 -16.95 14.53 -24.52
CA TYR A 207 -16.22 13.29 -24.78
C TYR A 207 -16.48 12.18 -23.75
N ALA A 208 -17.19 12.48 -22.67
CA ALA A 208 -17.43 11.53 -21.58
C ALA A 208 -18.91 11.49 -21.19
N PRO A 209 -19.49 10.29 -21.00
CA PRO A 209 -20.88 10.15 -20.52
C PRO A 209 -21.04 10.44 -19.02
N VAL A 210 -19.93 10.63 -18.29
CA VAL A 210 -19.88 10.85 -16.84
C VAL A 210 -19.48 12.30 -16.51
N PRO A 211 -19.76 12.79 -15.30
CA PRO A 211 -19.29 14.09 -14.84
C PRO A 211 -17.77 14.23 -14.99
N VAL A 212 -17.35 15.33 -15.63
CA VAL A 212 -15.94 15.72 -15.77
C VAL A 212 -15.70 17.01 -15.00
N GLU A 213 -14.65 16.99 -14.18
CA GLU A 213 -14.17 18.14 -13.45
C GLU A 213 -12.72 18.43 -13.84
N ILE A 214 -12.40 19.70 -14.11
CA ILE A 214 -11.04 20.16 -14.33
C ILE A 214 -10.57 20.83 -13.05
N VAL A 215 -9.51 20.28 -12.46
CA VAL A 215 -8.93 20.79 -11.23
C VAL A 215 -7.57 21.40 -11.52
N LEU A 216 -7.39 22.60 -10.99
CA LEU A 216 -6.12 23.31 -11.01
C LEU A 216 -5.33 22.97 -9.73
N PRO A 217 -4.00 22.87 -9.80
CA PRO A 217 -3.16 22.72 -8.63
C PRO A 217 -3.42 23.85 -7.64
N ASP A 218 -3.68 23.52 -6.37
CA ASP A 218 -3.81 24.55 -5.34
C ASP A 218 -2.50 25.35 -5.21
N GLU A 219 -2.60 26.68 -5.30
CA GLU A 219 -1.48 27.60 -5.17
C GLU A 219 -0.72 27.41 -3.85
N ARG A 220 -1.40 27.02 -2.77
CA ARG A 220 -0.75 26.76 -1.47
C ARG A 220 0.19 25.57 -1.52
N PHE A 221 -0.07 24.59 -2.39
CA PHE A 221 0.78 23.43 -2.57
C PHE A 221 1.90 23.69 -3.58
N THR A 222 1.68 24.55 -4.57
CA THR A 222 2.73 24.96 -5.53
C THR A 222 3.72 25.96 -4.91
N LEU A 223 3.28 26.84 -4.02
CA LEU A 223 4.13 27.84 -3.34
C LEU A 223 4.95 27.29 -2.16
N ARG A 224 4.59 26.12 -1.62
CA ARG A 224 5.33 25.51 -0.49
C ARG A 224 6.75 25.06 -0.87
N TYR A 225 7.04 24.94 -2.16
CA TYR A 225 8.29 24.37 -2.66
C TYR A 225 8.85 25.28 -3.77
N SER A 226 10.12 25.64 -3.67
CA SER A 226 10.77 26.71 -4.45
C SER A 226 11.05 26.38 -5.93
N SER A 227 10.32 25.45 -6.53
CA SER A 227 10.52 25.01 -7.91
C SER A 227 9.61 25.75 -8.88
N ASN A 228 10.17 26.25 -9.99
CA ASN A 228 9.41 26.86 -11.10
C ASN A 228 8.47 25.87 -11.84
N SER A 229 8.51 24.57 -11.51
CA SER A 229 7.70 23.50 -12.10
C SER A 229 6.65 22.98 -11.11
N ILE A 230 5.45 22.71 -11.63
CA ILE A 230 4.36 22.11 -10.86
C ILE A 230 4.70 20.65 -10.56
N SER A 231 4.76 20.32 -9.27
CA SER A 231 5.08 18.96 -8.80
C SER A 231 4.12 17.89 -9.35
N PRO A 232 4.62 16.69 -9.69
CA PRO A 232 3.78 15.57 -10.07
C PRO A 232 2.87 15.08 -8.93
N SER A 233 3.21 15.37 -7.66
CA SER A 233 2.44 14.96 -6.47
C SER A 233 1.11 15.70 -6.30
N VAL A 234 0.87 16.77 -7.06
CA VAL A 234 -0.44 17.47 -7.09
C VAL A 234 -1.59 16.49 -7.31
N ARG A 235 -1.34 15.39 -8.01
CA ARG A 235 -2.31 14.33 -8.28
C ARG A 235 -2.87 13.62 -7.04
N PHE A 236 -2.24 13.80 -5.88
CA PHE A 236 -2.63 13.22 -4.59
C PHE A 236 -3.19 14.26 -3.62
N GLN A 237 -3.44 15.49 -4.06
CA GLN A 237 -4.10 16.52 -3.25
C GLN A 237 -5.49 16.05 -2.81
N PRO A 238 -6.01 16.55 -1.67
CA PRO A 238 -7.29 16.10 -1.16
C PRO A 238 -8.36 16.78 -1.99
N PHE A 239 -8.77 16.14 -3.07
CA PHE A 239 -9.91 16.59 -3.85
C PHE A 239 -11.16 16.15 -3.08
N HIS A 240 -11.87 17.11 -2.49
CA HIS A 240 -13.05 16.88 -1.66
C HIS A 240 -14.23 16.20 -2.40
N GLU A 241 -14.02 15.73 -3.64
CA GLU A 241 -15.06 15.18 -4.49
C GLU A 241 -14.57 13.95 -5.30
N ILE A 242 -13.78 13.06 -4.68
CA ILE A 242 -13.63 11.68 -5.19
C ILE A 242 -14.74 10.82 -4.55
N PRO A 243 -15.88 10.61 -5.24
CA PRO A 243 -17.04 9.93 -4.63
C PRO A 243 -16.80 8.44 -4.42
N THR A 244 -15.89 7.83 -5.17
CA THR A 244 -15.66 6.38 -5.17
C THR A 244 -14.44 6.00 -4.33
N LEU A 245 -14.48 4.83 -3.70
CA LEU A 245 -13.31 4.26 -3.00
C LEU A 245 -12.15 3.97 -3.97
N ALA A 246 -12.48 3.49 -5.17
CA ALA A 246 -11.50 3.19 -6.21
C ALA A 246 -11.11 4.45 -6.99
N VAL A 247 -9.80 4.65 -7.16
CA VAL A 247 -9.23 5.68 -8.04
C VAL A 247 -8.43 5.00 -9.13
N PHE A 248 -8.72 5.32 -10.40
CA PHE A 248 -7.92 4.90 -11.53
C PHE A 248 -7.01 6.03 -11.98
N ALA A 249 -5.73 5.89 -11.67
CA ALA A 249 -4.68 6.78 -12.14
C ALA A 249 -4.30 6.43 -13.58
N TYR A 250 -4.60 7.33 -14.52
CA TYR A 250 -4.49 7.06 -15.95
C TYR A 250 -3.65 8.13 -16.67
N SER A 251 -2.76 7.68 -17.55
CA SER A 251 -2.04 8.56 -18.49
C SER A 251 -2.61 8.38 -19.90
N LEU A 252 -2.84 9.50 -20.61
CA LEU A 252 -3.31 9.49 -21.99
C LEU A 252 -2.33 8.85 -22.99
N ASN A 253 -1.09 8.56 -22.56
CA ASN A 253 -0.10 7.82 -23.35
C ASN A 253 -0.27 6.30 -23.27
N LEU A 254 -1.10 5.79 -22.36
CA LEU A 254 -1.33 4.36 -22.20
C LEU A 254 -2.52 3.92 -23.05
N ASN A 255 -2.25 3.12 -24.08
CA ASN A 255 -3.29 2.47 -24.87
C ASN A 255 -3.76 1.18 -24.16
N ILE A 256 -5.01 1.18 -23.72
CA ILE A 256 -5.73 0.03 -23.15
C ILE A 256 -7.15 -0.01 -23.71
N THR A 257 -7.74 -1.21 -23.73
CA THR A 257 -9.14 -1.39 -24.13
C THR A 257 -10.10 -1.23 -22.95
N VAL A 258 -11.40 -1.08 -23.21
CA VAL A 258 -12.44 -1.00 -22.16
C VAL A 258 -12.51 -2.31 -21.37
N GLU A 259 -12.33 -3.46 -22.03
CA GLU A 259 -12.32 -4.76 -21.38
C GLU A 259 -11.14 -4.88 -20.41
N GLN A 260 -9.97 -4.38 -20.80
CA GLN A 260 -8.80 -4.33 -19.90
C GLN A 260 -9.04 -3.41 -18.71
N LEU A 261 -9.67 -2.25 -18.92
CA LEU A 261 -10.03 -1.32 -17.86
C LEU A 261 -11.05 -1.94 -16.87
N ASN A 262 -12.09 -2.58 -17.39
CA ASN A 262 -13.11 -3.27 -16.58
C ASN A 262 -12.49 -4.42 -15.79
N PHE A 263 -11.66 -5.25 -16.45
CA PHE A 263 -10.94 -6.35 -15.80
C PHE A 263 -10.01 -5.84 -14.68
N ALA A 264 -9.32 -4.72 -14.91
CA ALA A 264 -8.47 -4.10 -13.91
C ALA A 264 -9.25 -3.64 -12.68
N TYR A 265 -10.42 -3.04 -12.87
CA TYR A 265 -11.30 -2.65 -11.78
C TYR A 265 -11.84 -3.86 -11.00
N LEU A 266 -12.34 -4.89 -11.70
CA LEU A 266 -12.80 -6.14 -11.07
C LEU A 266 -11.67 -6.81 -10.26
N THR A 267 -10.44 -6.79 -10.78
CA THR A 267 -9.27 -7.30 -10.03
C THR A 267 -9.00 -6.46 -8.78
N TRP A 268 -9.14 -5.14 -8.86
CA TRP A 268 -8.98 -4.27 -7.69
C TRP A 268 -10.07 -4.49 -6.63
N GLN A 269 -11.30 -4.84 -7.02
CA GLN A 269 -12.37 -5.15 -6.06
C GLN A 269 -12.03 -6.34 -5.14
N GLU A 270 -11.25 -7.31 -5.64
CA GLU A 270 -10.77 -8.46 -4.84
C GLU A 270 -9.60 -8.08 -3.93
N PHE A 271 -8.87 -7.01 -4.25
CA PHE A 271 -7.71 -6.54 -3.48
C PHE A 271 -7.74 -5.01 -3.26
N PRO A 272 -8.76 -4.42 -2.60
CA PRO A 272 -8.95 -2.97 -2.59
C PRO A 272 -7.83 -2.21 -1.87
N ASN A 273 -7.12 -2.90 -0.97
CA ASN A 273 -5.97 -2.36 -0.25
C ASN A 273 -4.67 -2.39 -1.07
N ARG A 274 -4.61 -3.02 -2.25
CA ARG A 274 -3.37 -3.12 -3.05
C ARG A 274 -3.40 -2.21 -4.27
N LEU A 275 -2.22 -1.85 -4.74
CA LEU A 275 -2.04 -1.17 -6.02
C LEU A 275 -2.11 -2.20 -7.15
N VAL A 276 -3.03 -2.02 -8.10
CA VAL A 276 -3.26 -2.94 -9.23
C VAL A 276 -3.04 -2.19 -10.53
N GLY A 277 -2.11 -2.60 -11.40
CA GLY A 277 -1.85 -1.82 -12.62
C GLY A 277 -1.09 -2.55 -13.72
N PHE A 278 -1.00 -1.89 -14.88
CA PHE A 278 -0.51 -2.49 -16.12
C PHE A 278 1.02 -2.43 -16.27
N GLN A 279 1.64 -1.34 -15.81
CA GLN A 279 3.06 -1.08 -16.02
C GLN A 279 3.87 -1.42 -14.78
N ALA A 280 4.59 -2.54 -14.82
CA ALA A 280 5.43 -2.98 -13.72
C ALA A 280 6.90 -2.58 -13.92
N ARG A 281 7.57 -2.32 -12.79
CA ARG A 281 8.98 -1.93 -12.67
C ARG A 281 9.57 -2.63 -11.45
N SER A 282 10.89 -2.62 -11.31
CA SER A 282 11.53 -3.19 -10.13
C SER A 282 12.65 -2.32 -9.60
N HIS A 283 13.24 -2.79 -8.51
CA HIS A 283 14.48 -2.31 -7.95
C HIS A 283 15.36 -3.53 -7.65
N TYR A 284 16.67 -3.31 -7.59
CA TYR A 284 17.63 -4.33 -7.18
C TYR A 284 18.76 -3.69 -6.38
N TRP A 285 19.37 -4.48 -5.51
CA TRP A 285 20.57 -4.08 -4.81
C TRP A 285 21.79 -4.29 -5.71
N ASN A 286 22.54 -3.23 -5.99
CA ASN A 286 23.82 -3.38 -6.69
C ASN A 286 24.93 -3.64 -5.67
N THR A 287 25.51 -4.83 -5.69
CA THR A 287 26.59 -5.24 -4.77
C THR A 287 27.91 -4.54 -5.03
N THR A 288 28.14 -3.99 -6.24
CA THR A 288 29.38 -3.24 -6.53
C THR A 288 29.38 -1.89 -5.85
N ASP A 289 28.23 -1.22 -5.86
CA ASP A 289 28.10 0.17 -5.40
C ASP A 289 27.53 0.25 -3.98
N ASN A 290 27.02 -0.88 -3.46
CA ASN A 290 26.23 -0.94 -2.22
C ASN A 290 25.07 0.07 -2.22
N LEU A 291 24.37 0.16 -3.35
CA LEU A 291 23.26 1.09 -3.55
C LEU A 291 22.10 0.42 -4.27
N TRP A 292 20.89 0.87 -3.94
CA TRP A 292 19.68 0.51 -4.67
C TRP A 292 19.68 1.11 -6.08
N LYS A 293 19.27 0.32 -7.06
CA LYS A 293 19.08 0.76 -8.44
C LYS A 293 17.67 0.45 -8.94
N TYR A 294 17.16 1.34 -9.78
CA TYR A 294 15.88 1.18 -10.46
C TYR A 294 16.05 0.26 -11.68
N ASP A 295 15.08 -0.63 -11.89
CA ASP A 295 15.00 -1.53 -13.04
C ASP A 295 13.75 -1.22 -13.86
N ASP A 296 13.99 -0.73 -15.08
CA ASP A 296 12.96 -0.36 -16.04
C ASP A 296 12.41 -1.53 -16.86
N ASN A 297 13.08 -2.68 -16.84
CA ASN A 297 12.71 -3.86 -17.59
C ASN A 297 12.71 -5.13 -16.70
N PRO A 298 11.79 -5.18 -15.71
CA PRO A 298 11.74 -6.29 -14.79
C PRO A 298 11.40 -7.61 -15.49
N SER A 299 12.00 -8.69 -15.00
CA SER A 299 11.57 -10.04 -15.40
C SER A 299 10.09 -10.24 -15.05
N VAL A 300 9.39 -11.10 -15.81
CA VAL A 300 7.94 -11.35 -15.63
C VAL A 300 7.59 -11.76 -14.19
N LYS A 301 8.52 -12.41 -13.48
CA LYS A 301 8.34 -12.93 -12.12
C LYS A 301 8.83 -11.99 -11.01
N HIS A 302 9.62 -10.98 -11.32
CA HIS A 302 10.28 -10.14 -10.31
C HIS A 302 9.97 -8.67 -10.58
N PHE A 303 8.90 -8.18 -9.97
CA PHE A 303 8.55 -6.76 -9.95
C PHE A 303 8.17 -6.37 -8.53
N SER A 304 8.32 -5.08 -8.24
CA SER A 304 8.09 -4.54 -6.90
C SER A 304 7.39 -3.18 -6.97
N ILE A 305 7.44 -2.50 -8.13
CA ILE A 305 6.81 -1.21 -8.39
C ILE A 305 5.75 -1.38 -9.48
N VAL A 306 4.58 -0.74 -9.33
CA VAL A 306 3.60 -0.53 -10.40
C VAL A 306 3.43 0.97 -10.64
N LEU A 307 3.63 1.40 -11.89
CA LEU A 307 3.54 2.82 -12.27
C LEU A 307 2.10 3.31 -12.26
N LEU A 308 1.90 4.57 -11.88
CA LEU A 308 0.59 5.22 -11.79
C LEU A 308 0.06 5.79 -13.12
N ASN A 309 0.53 5.26 -14.24
CA ASN A 309 0.09 5.63 -15.59
C ASN A 309 -1.04 4.73 -16.10
N GLY A 310 -1.50 3.80 -15.26
CA GLY A 310 -2.62 2.90 -15.50
C GLY A 310 -2.75 1.95 -14.32
N ALA A 311 -3.14 2.49 -13.16
CA ALA A 311 -3.24 1.72 -11.92
C ALA A 311 -4.45 2.12 -11.08
N PHE A 312 -5.08 1.13 -10.45
CA PHE A 312 -6.11 1.27 -9.44
C PHE A 312 -5.52 1.22 -8.04
N TYR A 313 -6.04 2.09 -7.18
CA TYR A 313 -5.75 2.10 -5.74
C TYR A 313 -6.90 2.73 -4.95
N HIS A 314 -6.85 2.60 -3.63
CA HIS A 314 -7.84 3.16 -2.71
C HIS A 314 -7.65 4.67 -2.50
N ARG A 315 -8.73 5.47 -2.54
CA ARG A 315 -8.70 6.94 -2.36
C ARG A 315 -8.00 7.38 -1.07
N TYR A 316 -8.12 6.56 -0.01
CA TYR A 316 -7.50 6.82 1.30
C TYR A 316 -5.97 7.00 1.23
N TYR A 317 -5.31 6.44 0.21
CA TYR A 317 -3.88 6.65 0.02
C TYR A 317 -3.51 8.10 -0.35
N HIS A 318 -4.44 8.91 -0.87
CA HIS A 318 -4.21 10.36 -1.02
C HIS A 318 -4.06 11.04 0.33
N HIS A 319 -4.92 10.69 1.29
CA HIS A 319 -4.84 11.19 2.66
C HIS A 319 -3.52 10.77 3.31
N LEU A 320 -3.20 9.47 3.30
CA LEU A 320 -1.95 8.96 3.88
C LEU A 320 -0.71 9.57 3.22
N TYR A 321 -0.76 9.83 1.92
CA TYR A 321 0.35 10.48 1.22
C TYR A 321 0.63 11.88 1.78
N GLN A 322 -0.37 12.61 2.25
CA GLN A 322 -0.20 13.95 2.79
C GLN A 322 0.07 13.97 4.30
N THR A 323 -0.47 13.02 5.04
CA THR A 323 -0.43 13.05 6.51
C THR A 323 0.66 12.16 7.11
N LEU A 324 1.01 11.05 6.44
CA LEU A 324 1.99 10.09 6.96
C LEU A 324 3.42 10.38 6.48
N LEU A 325 3.58 10.97 5.28
CA LEU A 325 4.90 11.18 4.70
C LEU A 325 5.58 12.43 5.25
N ASP A 326 6.87 12.32 5.57
CA ASP A 326 7.69 13.46 6.00
C ASP A 326 7.85 14.48 4.86
N ARG A 327 7.93 15.75 5.22
CA ARG A 327 8.11 16.87 4.31
C ARG A 327 9.32 16.69 3.39
N LYS A 328 10.40 16.08 3.89
CA LYS A 328 11.61 15.78 3.10
C LYS A 328 11.32 14.90 1.88
N LEU A 329 10.42 13.93 2.02
CA LEU A 329 10.05 13.02 0.92
C LEU A 329 9.29 13.77 -0.17
N HIS A 330 8.41 14.70 0.20
CA HIS A 330 7.75 15.59 -0.74
C HIS A 330 8.75 16.50 -1.45
N GLU A 331 9.72 17.07 -0.74
CA GLU A 331 10.77 17.92 -1.31
C GLU A 331 11.60 17.18 -2.36
N ILE A 332 11.97 15.92 -2.10
CA ILE A 332 12.69 15.07 -3.07
C ILE A 332 11.89 14.94 -4.38
N VAL A 333 10.59 14.63 -4.29
CA VAL A 333 9.73 14.49 -5.48
C VAL A 333 9.58 15.82 -6.22
N ASN A 334 9.51 16.93 -5.50
CA ASN A 334 9.40 18.27 -6.11
C ASN A 334 10.69 18.69 -6.82
N VAL A 335 11.85 18.44 -6.20
CA VAL A 335 13.16 18.78 -6.76
C VAL A 335 13.45 17.95 -8.01
N PHE A 336 13.20 16.64 -7.96
CA PHE A 336 13.38 15.79 -9.15
C PHE A 336 12.25 15.95 -10.18
N ASN A 337 11.11 16.52 -9.78
CA ASN A 337 9.88 16.58 -10.58
C ASN A 337 9.50 15.20 -11.16
N ASN A 338 9.74 14.14 -10.38
CA ASN A 338 9.62 12.72 -10.75
C ASN A 338 9.50 11.88 -9.46
N CYS A 339 9.37 10.56 -9.58
CA CYS A 339 9.40 9.59 -8.48
C CYS A 339 8.20 9.63 -7.53
N GLU A 340 7.15 10.39 -7.85
CA GLU A 340 5.92 10.43 -7.06
C GLU A 340 5.25 9.06 -6.99
N ASP A 341 5.33 8.30 -8.08
CA ASP A 341 4.83 6.94 -8.19
C ASP A 341 5.65 5.94 -7.37
N ILE A 342 6.97 6.07 -7.32
CA ILE A 342 7.86 5.26 -6.47
C ILE A 342 7.52 5.54 -5.00
N LEU A 343 7.43 6.81 -4.62
CA LEU A 343 7.07 7.20 -3.26
C LEU A 343 5.70 6.66 -2.87
N PHE A 344 4.73 6.72 -3.78
CA PHE A 344 3.38 6.18 -3.56
C PHE A 344 3.39 4.65 -3.41
N ASN A 345 4.20 3.94 -4.20
CA ASN A 345 4.40 2.50 -4.01
C ASN A 345 5.05 2.21 -2.65
N CYS A 346 6.07 2.97 -2.25
CA CYS A 346 6.71 2.83 -0.93
C CYS A 346 5.72 3.03 0.21
N LEU A 347 4.84 4.04 0.11
CA LEU A 347 3.77 4.30 1.06
C LEU A 347 2.80 3.12 1.17
N ILE A 348 2.20 2.70 0.05
CA ILE A 348 1.21 1.61 0.04
C ILE A 348 1.84 0.33 0.56
N SER A 349 3.04 0.02 0.07
CA SER A 349 3.81 -1.11 0.55
C SER A 349 3.98 -0.98 2.06
N HIS A 350 4.59 0.08 2.58
CA HIS A 350 4.87 0.27 4.01
C HIS A 350 3.64 0.04 4.89
N VAL A 351 2.51 0.61 4.49
CA VAL A 351 1.24 0.57 5.23
C VAL A 351 0.59 -0.81 5.18
N THR A 352 0.66 -1.52 4.05
CA THR A 352 -0.03 -2.80 3.87
C THR A 352 0.83 -4.03 4.13
N SER A 353 2.16 -3.88 4.09
CA SER A 353 3.11 -5.00 4.02
C SER A 353 2.84 -5.99 2.88
N LEU A 354 2.17 -5.56 1.80
CA LEU A 354 1.83 -6.38 0.64
C LEU A 354 2.46 -5.83 -0.66
N PRO A 355 2.87 -6.70 -1.60
CA PRO A 355 3.39 -6.26 -2.89
C PRO A 355 2.29 -5.64 -3.76
N PRO A 356 2.58 -4.92 -4.85
CA PRO A 356 1.56 -4.54 -5.83
C PRO A 356 1.11 -5.75 -6.70
N ILE A 357 0.07 -5.58 -7.51
CA ILE A 357 -0.44 -6.56 -8.47
C ILE A 357 -0.23 -6.05 -9.88
N LYS A 358 0.43 -6.85 -10.72
CA LYS A 358 0.64 -6.57 -12.14
C LYS A 358 -0.47 -7.22 -12.98
N LEU A 359 -1.07 -6.43 -13.84
CA LEU A 359 -1.99 -6.90 -14.88
C LEU A 359 -1.22 -7.20 -16.17
N PHE A 360 -1.65 -8.24 -16.88
CA PHE A 360 -1.13 -8.52 -18.21
C PHE A 360 -1.77 -7.58 -19.22
N SER A 361 -0.95 -6.83 -19.96
CA SER A 361 -1.40 -6.03 -21.10
C SER A 361 -0.76 -6.55 -22.38
N THR A 362 -1.57 -6.68 -23.43
CA THR A 362 -1.14 -6.99 -24.80
C THR A 362 -0.24 -5.88 -25.38
N SER A 363 -0.37 -4.64 -24.91
CA SER A 363 0.43 -3.49 -25.38
C SER A 363 1.91 -3.54 -24.97
N HIS A 364 2.31 -4.40 -24.03
CA HIS A 364 3.73 -4.66 -23.75
C HIS A 364 4.45 -5.34 -24.93
N ILE A 365 3.74 -6.07 -25.78
CA ILE A 365 4.28 -6.68 -27.00
C ILE A 365 4.52 -5.60 -28.07
N GLU A 366 3.67 -4.57 -28.12
CA GLU A 366 3.80 -3.45 -29.04
C GLU A 366 4.85 -2.43 -28.59
N GLN A 367 4.95 -2.09 -27.30
CA GLN A 367 6.01 -1.19 -26.82
C GLN A 367 7.42 -1.74 -27.08
N LYS A 368 7.61 -3.07 -27.02
CA LYS A 368 8.87 -3.73 -27.42
C LYS A 368 9.14 -3.68 -28.93
N ARG A 369 8.11 -3.51 -29.76
CA ARG A 369 8.18 -3.37 -31.22
C ARG A 369 8.20 -1.91 -31.69
N LEU A 370 7.74 -0.97 -30.88
CA LEU A 370 7.85 0.48 -31.12
C LEU A 370 9.20 1.04 -30.64
N SER A 371 9.81 0.44 -29.61
CA SER A 371 11.18 0.78 -29.18
C SER A 371 12.27 0.43 -30.20
N THR A 372 11.96 -0.30 -31.27
CA THR A 372 12.89 -0.54 -32.38
C THR A 372 12.92 0.60 -33.41
N ASN A 373 11.95 1.51 -33.42
CA ASN A 373 11.83 2.54 -34.47
C ASN A 373 11.87 3.99 -33.97
N GLU A 374 11.89 4.25 -32.66
CA GLU A 374 12.13 5.59 -32.10
C GLU A 374 13.45 5.55 -31.33
N ILE A 375 14.47 6.24 -31.86
CA ILE A 375 15.70 6.55 -31.12
C ILE A 375 15.32 7.53 -30.02
N LEU A 376 14.74 7.03 -28.93
CA LEU A 376 14.74 7.74 -27.66
C LEU A 376 16.22 8.03 -27.35
N ASN A 377 16.55 9.30 -27.13
CA ASN A 377 17.90 9.71 -26.77
C ASN A 377 18.38 8.84 -25.60
N LEU A 378 19.36 7.96 -25.85
CA LEU A 378 19.91 7.05 -24.84
C LEU A 378 20.35 7.80 -23.57
N THR A 379 20.78 9.05 -23.74
CA THR A 379 21.13 9.98 -22.66
C THR A 379 19.93 10.32 -21.77
N GLU A 380 18.77 10.64 -22.33
CA GLU A 380 17.55 10.94 -21.58
C GLU A 380 17.00 9.72 -20.84
N LEU A 381 17.11 8.54 -21.43
CA LEU A 381 16.71 7.30 -20.76
C LEU A 381 17.66 6.95 -19.59
N ASN A 382 18.95 7.25 -19.74
CA ASN A 382 19.92 7.05 -18.68
C ASN A 382 19.71 8.03 -17.52
N THR A 383 19.51 9.32 -17.81
CA THR A 383 19.22 10.31 -16.77
C THR A 383 17.92 9.99 -16.04
N TYR A 384 16.88 9.54 -16.75
CA TYR A 384 15.63 9.06 -16.15
C TYR A 384 15.85 7.90 -15.17
N ARG A 385 16.65 6.89 -15.56
CA ARG A 385 16.98 5.74 -14.70
C ARG A 385 17.82 6.12 -13.49
N GLU A 386 18.80 7.01 -13.68
CA GLU A 386 19.66 7.50 -12.62
C GLU A 386 18.87 8.29 -11.57
N GLN A 387 18.03 9.25 -12.01
CA GLN A 387 17.15 10.01 -11.12
C GLN A 387 16.26 9.10 -10.28
N ARG A 388 15.62 8.10 -10.89
CA ARG A 388 14.75 7.16 -10.16
C ARG A 388 15.53 6.25 -9.21
N SER A 389 16.77 5.89 -9.55
CA SER A 389 17.66 5.18 -8.62
C SER A 389 18.01 6.04 -7.40
N LEU A 390 18.31 7.32 -7.60
CA LEU A 390 18.55 8.27 -6.50
C LEU A 390 17.33 8.44 -5.61
N CYS A 391 16.12 8.53 -6.18
CA CYS A 391 14.88 8.58 -5.40
C CYS A 391 14.72 7.34 -4.51
N ILE A 392 14.94 6.14 -5.07
CA ILE A 392 14.86 4.88 -4.31
C ILE A 392 15.85 4.88 -3.15
N GLN A 393 17.09 5.32 -3.37
CA GLN A 393 18.11 5.42 -2.32
C GLN A 393 17.72 6.44 -1.23
N ALA A 394 17.14 7.59 -1.61
CA ALA A 394 16.70 8.58 -0.65
C ALA A 394 15.51 8.06 0.19
N PHE A 395 14.57 7.37 -0.44
CA PHE A 395 13.40 6.81 0.22
C PHE A 395 13.79 5.63 1.14
N SER A 396 14.79 4.82 0.78
CA SER A 396 15.25 3.70 1.60
C SER A 396 15.73 4.11 2.99
N GLN A 397 16.22 5.34 3.13
CA GLN A 397 16.68 5.89 4.40
C GLN A 397 15.53 6.33 5.33
N HIS A 398 14.33 6.57 4.79
CA HIS A 398 13.17 7.05 5.55
C HIS A 398 12.20 5.92 5.87
N PHE A 399 12.00 4.99 4.95
CA PHE A 399 11.20 3.78 5.17
C PHE A 399 12.08 2.68 5.76
N ILE A 400 12.53 2.83 7.01
CA ILE A 400 13.35 1.83 7.71
C ILE A 400 12.45 0.72 8.27
N LYS A 401 12.81 -0.55 8.06
CA LYS A 401 12.16 -1.67 8.77
C LYS A 401 12.51 -1.61 10.25
N VAL A 402 11.50 -1.78 11.10
CA VAL A 402 11.70 -2.29 12.47
C VAL A 402 12.48 -3.62 12.35
N PRO A 403 13.61 -3.80 13.06
CA PRO A 403 14.54 -4.89 12.79
C PRO A 403 13.87 -6.25 12.94
N TYR A 404 13.70 -6.95 11.82
CA TYR A 404 13.50 -8.40 11.81
C TYR A 404 14.87 -9.03 12.03
N THR A 405 15.23 -9.31 13.28
CA THR A 405 16.32 -10.23 13.60
C THR A 405 15.80 -11.66 13.47
N GLY A 406 15.82 -12.19 12.25
CA GLY A 406 15.45 -13.57 11.96
C GLY A 406 16.53 -14.25 11.15
N LYS A 407 17.61 -14.69 11.82
CA LYS A 407 18.59 -15.61 11.24
C LYS A 407 17.88 -16.88 10.77
N HIS A 408 18.35 -17.42 9.64
CA HIS A 408 17.96 -18.68 9.01
C HIS A 408 17.47 -19.75 9.99
N SER A 409 16.22 -20.19 9.81
CA SER A 409 15.72 -21.41 10.45
C SER A 409 15.95 -22.61 9.53
N ASN A 410 16.95 -23.44 9.87
CA ASN A 410 17.20 -24.76 9.27
C ASN A 410 16.12 -25.77 9.70
N HIS A 411 14.88 -25.65 9.24
CA HIS A 411 13.86 -26.69 9.36
C HIS A 411 13.25 -27.00 7.99
N ASN A 412 13.73 -28.11 7.40
CA ASN A 412 13.17 -28.71 6.20
C ASN A 412 11.78 -29.26 6.51
N ILE A 413 10.74 -28.61 5.99
CA ILE A 413 9.40 -29.18 5.89
C ILE A 413 9.25 -29.74 4.47
N ASN A 414 8.86 -31.02 4.43
CA ASN A 414 8.81 -31.90 3.26
C ASN A 414 8.13 -31.26 2.04
N SER A 415 8.87 -31.18 0.94
CA SER A 415 8.64 -30.31 -0.21
C SER A 415 7.94 -30.99 -1.39
N GLN A 416 6.86 -31.74 -1.14
CA GLN A 416 6.09 -32.39 -2.21
C GLN A 416 4.78 -31.70 -2.61
N TYR A 417 4.48 -30.51 -2.06
CA TYR A 417 3.34 -29.68 -2.52
C TYR A 417 3.70 -28.20 -2.76
N ILE A 418 5.00 -27.86 -2.85
CA ILE A 418 5.47 -26.51 -3.17
C ILE A 418 6.57 -26.64 -4.21
N SER A 419 6.19 -26.70 -5.49
CA SER A 419 7.11 -26.53 -6.60
C SER A 419 7.37 -25.04 -6.81
N GLY A 420 8.34 -24.52 -6.07
CA GLY A 420 8.83 -23.16 -6.22
C GLY A 420 9.85 -22.83 -5.14
N ARG A 421 11.08 -23.33 -5.32
CA ARG A 421 12.24 -22.99 -4.48
C ARG A 421 12.47 -21.48 -4.46
N ASP A 422 12.75 -20.97 -3.27
CA ASP A 422 13.60 -19.80 -3.00
C ASP A 422 13.35 -18.55 -3.86
N THR A 423 12.31 -17.78 -3.54
CA THR A 423 12.31 -16.33 -3.84
C THR A 423 11.69 -15.57 -2.68
N PRO A 424 12.36 -14.60 -2.05
CA PRO A 424 11.66 -13.64 -1.21
C PRO A 424 10.63 -12.96 -2.13
N GLU A 425 9.36 -12.98 -1.76
CA GLU A 425 8.36 -12.16 -2.45
C GLU A 425 8.89 -10.72 -2.45
N LEU A 426 9.29 -10.24 -3.63
CA LEU A 426 9.84 -8.89 -3.82
C LEU A 426 8.70 -7.89 -3.65
N TYR A 427 8.44 -7.57 -2.39
CA TYR A 427 7.76 -6.36 -1.98
C TYR A 427 8.65 -5.14 -2.38
N LEU A 428 8.27 -3.90 -2.07
CA LEU A 428 9.23 -2.78 -1.97
C LEU A 428 9.72 -2.63 -0.52
N PRO A 429 10.40 -3.61 0.09
CA PRO A 429 11.19 -3.33 1.25
C PRO A 429 12.49 -2.75 0.73
N LEU A 430 12.65 -1.44 0.82
CA LEU A 430 13.94 -0.82 0.55
C LEU A 430 14.96 -1.12 1.67
N TYR A 431 15.07 -2.38 2.11
CA TYR A 431 15.86 -2.78 3.28
C TYR A 431 17.16 -3.48 2.85
N GLU A 432 18.29 -2.93 3.29
CA GLU A 432 19.64 -3.47 3.07
C GLU A 432 19.77 -4.93 3.53
N ASN A 433 19.02 -5.32 4.57
CA ASN A 433 19.04 -6.67 5.15
C ASN A 433 18.22 -7.72 4.39
N SER A 434 17.54 -7.37 3.29
CA SER A 434 16.76 -8.35 2.50
C SER A 434 17.63 -9.24 1.60
N TYR A 435 18.91 -8.86 1.44
CA TYR A 435 19.82 -9.44 0.45
C TYR A 435 21.20 -9.83 1.03
N ARG A 436 21.39 -9.73 2.35
CA ARG A 436 22.59 -10.26 3.04
C ARG A 436 22.30 -11.60 3.71
#